data_AF-A0AAW3FJ17-F1
#
_entry.id   AF-A0AAW3FJ17-F1
#
_cell.length_a   1.000
_cell.length_b   1.000
_cell.length_c   1.000
_cell.angle_alpha   90.00
_cell.angle_beta   90.00
_cell.angle_gamma   90.00
#
_symmetry.space_group_name_H-M   'P 1'
#
loop_
_entity.id
_entity.type
_entity.pdbx_description
1 polymer ?
#
loop_
_entity_poly.entity_id
_entity_poly.type
_entity_poly.pdbx_seq_one_letter_code
_entity_poly.pdbx_strand_id
1 'polypeptide(L)'
;MITNIIGDIEKGKDFNKIDLTEEFISATFSTLLDKGMEKRANELLSGLERSNKKLYTALNKLKRNQKAGKSEARQKSDASRVKIAKDRYRGDVRKYAKAVTKKNLVVAGADLASEKAFERPDKKTSNKNNK
;
A
#
# COMPACT_ATOMS: atom_id res chain seq x y z
N MET A 1 -11.75 5.78 -10.89
CA MET A 1 -13.23 5.66 -10.96
C MET A 1 -13.59 4.96 -9.67
N ILE A 2 -14.05 5.71 -8.67
CA ILE A 2 -14.36 5.17 -7.33
C ILE A 2 -15.35 4.03 -7.53
N THR A 3 -14.95 2.80 -7.18
CA THR A 3 -15.82 1.65 -7.30
C THR A 3 -16.84 1.73 -6.16
N ASN A 4 -18.14 1.71 -6.50
CA ASN A 4 -19.18 1.55 -5.49
C ASN A 4 -19.18 0.08 -5.10
N ILE A 5 -18.33 -0.27 -4.13
CA ILE A 5 -18.08 -1.64 -3.65
C ILE A 5 -19.40 -2.34 -3.34
N ILE A 6 -20.35 -1.63 -2.72
CA ILE A 6 -21.69 -2.12 -2.41
C ILE A 6 -22.42 -2.52 -3.70
N GLY A 7 -22.44 -1.62 -4.69
CA GLY A 7 -23.08 -1.89 -5.98
C GLY A 7 -22.41 -3.03 -6.80
N ASP A 8 -21.12 -3.29 -6.61
CA ASP A 8 -20.43 -4.42 -7.25
C ASP A 8 -20.77 -5.76 -6.57
N ILE A 9 -20.91 -5.77 -5.24
CA ILE A 9 -21.35 -6.94 -4.46
C ILE A 9 -22.82 -7.26 -4.75
N GLU A 10 -23.69 -6.25 -4.79
CA GLU A 10 -25.12 -6.40 -5.12
C GLU A 10 -25.34 -6.96 -6.54
N LYS A 11 -24.41 -6.67 -7.47
CA LYS A 11 -24.41 -7.24 -8.83
C LYS A 11 -23.81 -8.65 -8.90
N GLY A 12 -23.48 -9.26 -7.75
CA GLY A 12 -22.96 -10.62 -7.67
C GLY A 12 -21.52 -10.78 -8.10
N LYS A 13 -20.70 -9.71 -8.13
CA LYS A 13 -19.25 -9.89 -8.30
C LYS A 13 -18.67 -10.51 -7.04
N ASP A 14 -17.88 -11.57 -7.24
CA ASP A 14 -17.07 -12.12 -6.15
C ASP A 14 -16.19 -11.02 -5.54
N PHE A 15 -16.17 -10.96 -4.21
CA PHE A 15 -15.34 -9.99 -3.48
C PHE A 15 -13.87 -10.01 -3.93
N ASN A 16 -13.34 -11.20 -4.20
CA ASN A 16 -11.96 -11.40 -4.66
C ASN A 16 -11.67 -10.85 -6.07
N LYS A 17 -12.72 -10.45 -6.81
CA LYS A 17 -12.63 -9.84 -8.15
C LYS A 17 -12.81 -8.32 -8.12
N ILE A 18 -13.12 -7.73 -6.97
CA ILE A 18 -13.26 -6.28 -6.81
C ILE A 18 -11.85 -5.68 -6.71
N ASP A 19 -11.52 -4.75 -7.62
CA ASP A 19 -10.24 -4.03 -7.60
C ASP A 19 -10.35 -2.82 -6.68
N LEU A 20 -9.88 -2.98 -5.44
CA LEU A 20 -9.88 -1.95 -4.40
C LEU A 20 -8.60 -1.11 -4.37
N THR A 21 -7.80 -1.15 -5.44
CA THR A 21 -6.45 -0.55 -5.42
C THR A 21 -6.52 0.98 -5.21
N GLU A 22 -7.47 1.67 -5.85
CA GLU A 22 -7.60 3.14 -5.78
C GLU A 22 -8.04 3.58 -4.36
N GLU A 23 -9.06 2.91 -3.82
CA GLU A 23 -9.59 3.12 -2.48
C GLU A 23 -8.52 2.84 -1.42
N PHE A 24 -7.76 1.76 -1.59
CA PHE A 24 -6.66 1.40 -0.72
C PHE A 24 -5.54 2.43 -0.70
N ILE A 25 -5.14 2.93 -1.87
CA ILE A 25 -4.11 3.98 -1.99
C ILE A 25 -4.59 5.26 -1.31
N SER A 26 -5.85 5.67 -1.56
CA SER A 26 -6.45 6.86 -0.96
C SER A 26 -6.48 6.79 0.57
N ALA A 27 -6.97 5.67 1.12
CA ALA A 27 -7.04 5.45 2.56
C ALA A 27 -5.66 5.44 3.21
N THR A 28 -4.69 4.76 2.58
CA THR A 28 -3.31 4.70 3.07
C THR A 28 -2.66 6.08 3.04
N PHE A 29 -2.86 6.85 1.98
CA PHE A 29 -2.32 8.19 1.84
C PHE A 29 -2.89 9.12 2.92
N SER A 30 -4.22 9.14 3.10
CA SER A 30 -4.89 9.92 4.15
C SER A 30 -4.36 9.56 5.54
N THR A 31 -4.23 8.27 5.84
CA THR A 31 -3.66 7.79 7.11
C THR A 31 -2.23 8.28 7.35
N LEU A 32 -1.41 8.39 6.29
CA LEU A 32 -0.05 8.92 6.42
C LEU A 32 -0.07 10.42 6.69
N LEU A 33 -0.99 11.17 6.09
CA LEU A 33 -1.17 12.60 6.37
C LEU A 33 -1.62 12.83 7.81
N ASP A 34 -2.62 12.07 8.29
CA ASP A 34 -3.13 12.17 9.67
C ASP A 34 -2.03 11.89 10.72
N LYS A 35 -1.02 11.10 10.35
CA LYS A 35 0.16 10.78 11.18
C LYS A 35 1.32 11.76 11.01
N GLY A 36 1.13 12.88 10.32
CA GLY A 36 2.17 13.88 10.05
C GLY A 36 3.31 13.35 9.17
N MET A 37 3.07 12.33 8.35
CA MET A 37 4.08 11.68 7.50
C MET A 37 4.05 12.16 6.04
N GLU A 38 3.83 13.46 5.83
CA GLU A 38 3.62 14.07 4.51
C GLU A 38 4.75 13.75 3.52
N LYS A 39 6.02 13.89 3.94
CA LYS A 39 7.17 13.57 3.08
C LYS A 39 7.11 12.13 2.56
N ARG A 40 6.75 11.19 3.44
CA ARG A 40 6.67 9.78 3.07
C ARG A 40 5.47 9.50 2.16
N ALA A 41 4.34 10.14 2.43
CA ALA A 41 3.15 10.05 1.59
C ALA A 41 3.46 10.53 0.16
N ASN A 42 4.11 11.69 0.03
CA ASN A 42 4.50 12.28 -1.25
C ASN A 42 5.52 11.41 -2.00
N GLU A 43 6.54 10.87 -1.34
CA GLU A 43 7.49 9.93 -1.95
C GLU A 43 6.80 8.70 -2.55
N LEU A 44 5.84 8.13 -1.82
CA LEU A 44 5.08 6.98 -2.26
C LEU A 44 4.20 7.33 -3.48
N LEU A 45 3.56 8.51 -3.45
CA LEU A 45 2.72 9.00 -4.54
C LEU A 45 3.52 9.22 -5.82
N SER A 46 4.62 9.96 -5.74
CA SER A 46 5.50 10.19 -6.88
C SER A 46 6.08 8.89 -7.45
N GLY A 47 6.41 7.92 -6.59
CA GLY A 47 6.85 6.59 -7.00
C GLY A 47 5.78 5.85 -7.83
N LEU A 48 4.55 5.83 -7.32
CA LEU A 48 3.41 5.20 -7.95
C LEU A 48 3.02 5.88 -9.27
N GLU A 49 2.98 7.21 -9.32
CA GLU A 49 2.72 7.98 -10.53
C GLU A 49 3.74 7.65 -11.63
N ARG A 50 5.02 7.56 -11.25
CA ARG A 50 6.11 7.22 -12.18
C ARG A 50 5.95 5.81 -12.74
N SER A 51 5.59 4.82 -11.91
CA SER A 51 5.39 3.45 -12.39
C SER A 51 4.10 3.30 -13.20
N ASN A 52 3.03 3.99 -12.82
CA ASN A 52 1.77 4.03 -13.56
C ASN A 52 1.96 4.64 -14.96
N LYS A 53 2.67 5.78 -15.07
CA LYS A 53 3.00 6.41 -16.37
C LYS A 53 3.77 5.46 -17.29
N LYS A 54 4.72 4.70 -16.74
CA LYS A 54 5.47 3.68 -17.49
C LYS A 54 4.57 2.54 -17.97
N LEU A 55 3.69 2.04 -17.11
CA LEU A 55 2.72 1.00 -17.45
C LEU A 55 1.77 1.47 -18.56
N TYR A 56 1.20 2.66 -18.42
CA TYR A 56 0.33 3.27 -19.43
C TYR A 56 1.03 3.40 -20.79
N THR A 57 2.27 3.87 -20.80
CA THR A 57 3.07 4.02 -22.04
C THR A 57 3.33 2.67 -22.70
N ALA A 58 3.66 1.63 -21.93
CA ALA A 58 3.90 0.29 -22.44
C ALA A 58 2.61 -0.32 -23.03
N LEU A 59 1.48 -0.18 -22.33
CA LEU A 59 0.17 -0.66 -22.79
C LEU A 59 -0.25 0.02 -24.09
N ASN A 60 -0.11 1.34 -24.17
CA ASN A 60 -0.44 2.08 -25.38
C ASN A 60 0.47 1.71 -26.55
N LYS A 61 1.76 1.45 -26.32
CA LYS A 61 2.65 0.97 -27.37
C LYS A 61 2.23 -0.40 -27.87
N LEU A 62 1.94 -1.35 -26.98
CA LEU A 62 1.45 -2.67 -27.36
C LEU A 62 0.16 -2.57 -28.18
N LYS A 63 -0.83 -1.82 -27.68
CA LYS A 63 -2.12 -1.61 -28.37
C LYS A 63 -1.96 -0.99 -29.75
N ARG A 64 -1.08 0.01 -29.90
CA ARG A 64 -0.75 0.60 -31.21
C ARG A 64 -0.11 -0.41 -32.15
N ASN A 65 0.84 -1.21 -31.67
CA ASN A 65 1.53 -2.20 -32.51
C ASN A 65 0.63 -3.36 -32.92
N GLN A 66 -0.31 -3.77 -32.06
CA GLN A 66 -1.36 -4.73 -32.40
C GLN A 66 -2.27 -4.19 -33.50
N LYS A 67 -2.76 -2.95 -33.36
CA LYS A 67 -3.58 -2.28 -34.38
C LYS A 67 -2.87 -2.12 -35.71
N ALA A 68 -1.56 -1.85 -35.68
CA ALA A 68 -0.74 -1.70 -36.87
C ALA A 68 -0.28 -3.05 -37.50
N GLY A 69 -0.78 -4.20 -37.01
CA GLY A 69 -0.46 -5.51 -37.58
C GLY A 69 1.02 -5.88 -37.50
N LYS A 70 1.77 -5.37 -36.49
CA LYS A 70 3.20 -5.70 -36.34
C LYS A 70 3.39 -7.20 -36.05
N SER A 71 4.56 -7.72 -36.40
CA SER A 71 4.89 -9.15 -36.25
C SER A 71 4.64 -9.67 -34.84
N GLU A 72 4.28 -10.95 -34.74
CA GLU A 72 3.99 -11.61 -33.46
C GLU A 72 5.16 -11.52 -32.48
N ALA A 73 6.40 -11.68 -32.98
CA ALA A 73 7.61 -11.50 -32.17
C ALA A 73 7.70 -10.10 -31.55
N ARG A 74 7.31 -9.05 -32.29
CA ARG A 74 7.27 -7.68 -31.77
C ARG A 74 6.18 -7.51 -30.71
N GLN A 75 5.00 -8.07 -30.94
CA GLN A 75 3.90 -8.03 -29.96
C GLN A 75 4.27 -8.76 -28.67
N LYS A 76 4.89 -9.95 -28.75
CA LYS A 76 5.41 -10.71 -27.60
C LYS A 76 6.46 -9.92 -26.81
N SER A 77 7.38 -9.23 -27.50
CA SER A 77 8.36 -8.34 -26.86
C SER A 77 7.70 -7.19 -26.10
N ASP A 78 6.69 -6.53 -26.69
CA ASP A 78 5.99 -5.44 -26.02
C ASP A 78 5.09 -5.93 -24.88
N ALA A 79 4.48 -7.12 -25.00
CA ALA A 79 3.74 -7.76 -23.91
C ALA A 79 4.64 -8.08 -22.70
N SER A 80 5.88 -8.54 -22.95
CA SER A 80 6.87 -8.73 -21.88
C SER A 80 7.20 -7.42 -21.17
N ARG A 81 7.35 -6.32 -21.91
CA ARG A 81 7.56 -4.97 -21.32
C ARG A 81 6.36 -4.53 -20.48
N VAL A 82 5.14 -4.81 -20.92
CA VAL A 82 3.92 -4.54 -20.14
C VAL A 82 3.92 -5.34 -18.84
N LYS A 83 4.27 -6.63 -18.88
CA LYS A 83 4.37 -7.48 -17.68
C LYS A 83 5.35 -6.89 -16.66
N ILE A 84 6.56 -6.54 -17.10
CA ILE A 84 7.58 -5.92 -16.23
C ILE A 84 7.07 -4.60 -15.62
N ALA A 85 6.40 -3.75 -16.42
CA ALA A 85 5.86 -2.50 -15.92
C ALA A 85 4.72 -2.72 -14.90
N LYS A 86 3.86 -3.72 -15.13
CA LYS A 86 2.78 -4.10 -14.22
C LYS A 86 3.32 -4.64 -12.89
N ASP A 87 4.37 -5.44 -12.93
CA ASP A 87 5.01 -5.97 -11.73
C ASP A 87 5.67 -4.88 -10.90
N ARG A 88 6.28 -3.87 -11.56
CA ARG A 88 6.80 -2.67 -10.88
C ARG A 88 5.69 -1.86 -10.22
N TYR A 89 4.60 -1.58 -10.93
CA TYR A 89 3.44 -0.87 -10.37
C TYR A 89 2.87 -1.60 -9.14
N ARG A 90 2.66 -2.92 -9.24
CA ARG A 90 2.25 -3.76 -8.08
C ARG A 90 3.25 -3.71 -6.93
N GLY A 91 4.54 -3.64 -7.24
CA GLY A 91 5.60 -3.42 -6.25
C GLY A 91 5.41 -2.13 -5.47
N ASP A 92 5.07 -1.03 -6.13
CA ASP A 92 4.84 0.26 -5.50
C ASP A 92 3.54 0.29 -4.69
N VAL A 93 2.45 -0.31 -5.19
CA VAL A 93 1.20 -0.50 -4.41
C VAL A 93 1.47 -1.28 -3.12
N ARG A 94 2.31 -2.32 -3.16
CA ARG A 94 2.69 -3.05 -1.93
C ARG A 94 3.48 -2.19 -0.94
N LYS A 95 4.19 -1.16 -1.39
CA LYS A 95 4.89 -0.24 -0.48
C LYS A 95 3.90 0.62 0.31
N TYR A 96 2.78 1.03 -0.29
CA TYR A 96 1.68 1.68 0.42
C TYR A 96 1.17 0.78 1.55
N ALA A 97 0.90 -0.49 1.28
CA ALA A 97 0.45 -1.43 2.30
C ALA A 97 1.42 -1.60 3.48
N LYS A 98 2.72 -1.54 3.20
CA LYS A 98 3.76 -1.64 4.23
C LYS A 98 3.99 -0.35 5.00
N ALA A 99 3.59 0.80 4.46
CA ALA A 99 3.89 2.11 5.05
C ALA A 99 3.12 2.35 6.36
N VAL A 100 1.85 1.92 6.41
CA VAL A 100 1.00 2.08 7.61
C VAL A 100 1.32 0.99 8.65
N THR A 101 1.62 -0.23 8.21
CA THR A 101 1.89 -1.36 9.10
C THR A 101 3.23 -1.28 9.83
N LYS A 102 4.30 -0.76 9.20
CA LYS A 102 5.62 -0.67 9.85
C LYS A 102 5.68 0.26 11.06
N LYS A 103 4.97 1.40 11.06
CA LYS A 103 4.90 2.27 12.24
C LYS A 103 3.93 1.73 13.29
N ASN A 104 2.82 1.12 12.88
CA ASN A 104 1.87 0.53 13.82
C ASN A 104 2.49 -0.65 14.60
N LEU A 105 3.40 -1.42 14.02
CA LEU A 105 4.15 -2.46 14.75
C LEU A 105 5.13 -1.88 15.78
N VAL A 106 5.74 -0.73 15.50
CA VAL A 106 6.64 -0.06 16.46
C VAL A 106 5.85 0.58 17.61
N VAL A 107 4.70 1.19 17.30
CA VAL A 107 3.81 1.78 18.33
C VAL A 107 3.13 0.68 19.15
N ALA A 108 2.57 -0.36 18.53
CA ALA A 108 1.96 -1.48 19.26
C ALA A 108 2.99 -2.26 20.10
N GLY A 109 4.24 -2.37 19.65
CA GLY A 109 5.33 -2.94 20.46
C GLY A 109 5.76 -2.05 21.63
N ALA A 110 5.67 -0.72 21.47
CA ALA A 110 5.92 0.24 22.54
C ALA A 110 4.77 0.28 23.55
N ASP A 111 3.52 0.19 23.09
CA ASP A 111 2.32 0.11 23.93
C ASP A 111 2.34 -1.20 24.74
N LEU A 112 2.63 -2.35 24.13
CA LEU A 112 2.80 -3.64 24.83
C LEU A 112 3.95 -3.61 25.87
N ALA A 113 5.03 -2.88 25.56
CA ALA A 113 6.16 -2.72 26.48
C ALA A 113 5.81 -1.76 27.64
N SER A 114 4.98 -0.74 27.39
CA SER A 114 4.50 0.19 28.41
C SER A 114 3.49 -0.45 29.37
N GLU A 115 2.60 -1.31 28.88
CA GLU A 115 1.68 -2.10 29.71
C GLU A 115 2.44 -3.05 30.64
N LYS A 116 3.48 -3.74 30.14
CA LYS A 116 4.35 -4.59 30.98
C LYS A 116 5.23 -3.81 31.97
N ALA A 117 5.51 -2.53 31.71
CA ALA A 117 6.26 -1.68 32.64
C ALA A 117 5.37 -1.14 33.76
N PHE A 118 4.07 -0.97 33.51
CA PHE A 118 3.08 -0.49 34.49
C PHE A 118 2.62 -1.58 35.47
N GLU A 119 2.74 -2.87 35.10
CA GLU A 119 2.48 -4.01 35.99
C GLU A 119 3.61 -4.33 36.97
N ARG A 120 4.65 -3.49 37.10
CA ARG A 120 5.60 -3.63 38.21
C ARG A 120 4.99 -2.98 39.45
N PRO A 121 4.55 -3.76 40.47
CA PRO A 121 4.13 -3.14 41.72
C PRO A 121 5.31 -2.39 42.33
N ASP A 122 5.08 -1.10 42.59
CA ASP A 122 5.95 -0.26 43.42
C ASP A 122 6.23 -1.01 44.73
N LYS A 123 7.44 -1.58 44.84
CA LYS A 123 8.01 -1.88 46.15
C LYS A 123 8.36 -0.54 46.78
N LYS A 124 7.34 0.11 47.34
CA LYS A 124 7.51 1.22 48.28
C LYS A 124 8.41 0.74 49.40
N THR A 125 9.57 1.37 49.46
CA THR A 125 10.38 1.52 50.67
C THR A 125 9.49 2.02 51.81
N SER A 126 9.42 1.26 52.89
CA SER A 126 8.94 1.72 54.19
C SER A 126 10.05 1.45 55.20
N ASN A 127 10.78 2.50 55.53
CA ASN A 127 11.79 2.54 56.57
C ASN A 127 11.14 2.95 57.91
N LYS A 128 11.76 2.51 59.01
CA LYS A 128 11.69 2.96 60.43
C LYS A 128 10.69 2.34 61.42
N ASN A 129 11.29 1.50 62.27
CA ASN A 129 11.52 1.65 63.73
C ASN A 129 10.42 1.42 64.79
N ASN A 130 10.89 0.68 65.82
CA ASN A 130 10.61 0.69 67.26
C ASN A 130 9.41 -0.11 67.80
N LYS A 131 9.69 -1.23 68.48
CA LYS A 131 9.74 -1.28 69.96
C LYS A 131 10.56 -2.47 70.44
#